data_AF-A0A959YXN4-F1
#
_entry.id   AF-A0A959YXN4-F1
#
_cell.length_a   1.000
_cell.length_b   1.000
_cell.length_c   1.000
_cell.angle_alpha   90.00
_cell.angle_beta   90.00
_cell.angle_gamma   90.00
#
_symmetry.space_group_name_H-M   'P 1'
#
loop_
_entity.id
_entity.type
_entity.pdbx_description
1 polymer ?
#
loop_
_entity_poly.entity_id
_entity_poly.type
_entity_poly.pdbx_seq_one_letter_code
_entity_poly.pdbx_strand_id
1 'polypeptide(L)'
;MAKESMKARERKRAKLVEKYAAKRAALKEAGEWTKLQQLPANSSRVRKHNRCQLTGRPKGYMRTFGVSRYVFRMMALEGKIPGVTKASW
;
A
#
# COMPACT_ATOMS: atom_id res chain seq x y z
N MET A 1 -5.82 14.62 7.82
CA MET A 1 -5.34 13.95 6.57
C MET A 1 -3.83 13.73 6.67
N ALA A 2 -3.23 12.86 5.84
CA ALA A 2 -1.78 12.65 5.88
C ALA A 2 -1.01 13.79 5.17
N LYS A 3 0.19 14.12 5.66
CA LYS A 3 1.12 15.07 5.01
C LYS A 3 1.40 14.64 3.57
N GLU A 4 1.45 15.59 2.63
CA GLU A 4 1.72 15.31 1.21
C GLU A 4 3.06 14.62 0.99
N SER A 5 4.09 15.04 1.73
CA SER A 5 5.40 14.39 1.73
C SER A 5 5.33 12.89 2.06
N MET A 6 4.41 12.47 2.93
CA MET A 6 4.23 11.07 3.29
C MET A 6 3.50 10.27 2.21
N LYS A 7 2.54 10.88 1.49
CA LYS A 7 1.91 10.27 0.32
C LYS A 7 2.93 10.09 -0.81
N ALA A 8 3.72 11.13 -1.08
CA ALA A 8 4.80 11.10 -2.08
C ALA A 8 5.86 10.03 -1.76
N ARG A 9 6.21 9.84 -0.47
CA ARG A 9 7.14 8.80 -0.03
C ARG A 9 6.65 7.38 -0.37
N GLU A 10 5.37 7.09 -0.14
CA GLU A 10 4.80 5.77 -0.51
C GLU A 10 4.71 5.61 -2.03
N ARG A 11 4.36 6.66 -2.78
CA ARG A 11 4.38 6.63 -4.26
C ARG A 11 5.79 6.31 -4.79
N LYS A 12 6.83 6.94 -4.23
CA LYS A 12 8.24 6.65 -4.57
C LYS A 12 8.61 5.20 -4.26
N ARG A 13 8.20 4.69 -3.10
CA ARG A 13 8.43 3.28 -2.71
C ARG A 13 7.75 2.31 -3.67
N ALA A 14 6.50 2.55 -4.03
CA ALA A 14 5.76 1.69 -4.97
C ALA A 14 6.49 1.59 -6.32
N LYS A 15 6.91 2.72 -6.90
CA LYS A 15 7.69 2.76 -8.14
C LYS A 15 9.02 2.00 -8.05
N LEU A 16 9.73 2.14 -6.94
CA LEU A 16 11.00 1.43 -6.73
C LEU A 16 10.80 -0.08 -6.57
N VAL A 17 9.77 -0.50 -5.83
CA VAL A 17 9.46 -1.93 -5.65
C VAL A 17 9.15 -2.57 -7.00
N GLU A 18 8.35 -1.90 -7.84
CA GLU A 18 8.01 -2.37 -9.19
C GLU A 18 9.25 -2.46 -10.08
N LYS A 19 10.06 -1.39 -10.14
CA LYS A 19 11.30 -1.36 -10.95
C LYS A 19 12.29 -2.48 -10.61
N TYR A 20 12.43 -2.84 -9.33
CA TYR A 20 13.41 -3.82 -8.87
C TYR A 20 12.81 -5.20 -8.55
N ALA A 21 11.53 -5.43 -8.83
CA ALA A 21 10.85 -6.68 -8.48
C ALA A 21 11.54 -7.91 -9.09
N ALA A 22 11.76 -7.90 -10.41
CA ALA A 22 12.40 -8.99 -11.14
C ALA A 22 13.84 -9.22 -10.68
N LYS A 23 14.65 -8.15 -10.59
CA LYS A 23 16.05 -8.24 -10.14
C LYS A 23 16.17 -8.81 -8.73
N ARG A 24 15.27 -8.44 -7.82
CA ARG A 24 15.26 -8.98 -6.44
C ARG A 24 14.80 -10.43 -6.38
N ALA A 25 13.92 -10.87 -7.28
CA ALA A 25 13.51 -12.27 -7.36
C ALA A 25 14.69 -13.14 -7.83
N ALA A 26 15.32 -12.77 -8.94
CA ALA A 26 16.47 -13.49 -9.49
C ALA A 26 17.65 -13.56 -8.49
N LEU A 27 17.99 -12.46 -7.82
CA LEU A 27 19.07 -12.45 -6.82
C LEU A 27 18.77 -13.30 -5.57
N LYS A 28 17.48 -13.47 -5.22
CA LYS A 28 17.09 -14.35 -4.12
C LYS A 28 17.16 -15.82 -4.51
N GLU A 29 16.74 -16.15 -5.73
CA GLU A 29 16.84 -17.51 -6.28
C GLU A 29 18.31 -17.93 -6.43
N ALA A 30 19.17 -17.02 -6.90
CA ALA A 30 20.61 -17.24 -7.01
C ALA A 30 21.36 -17.26 -5.65
N GLY A 31 20.70 -16.91 -4.54
CA GLY A 31 21.34 -16.88 -3.21
C GLY A 31 22.42 -15.82 -3.01
N GLU A 32 22.51 -14.81 -3.89
CA GLU A 32 23.54 -13.77 -3.84
C GLU A 32 23.15 -12.62 -2.88
N TRP A 33 23.32 -12.87 -1.58
CA TRP A 33 22.89 -11.94 -0.53
C TRP A 33 23.63 -10.60 -0.53
N THR A 34 24.91 -10.57 -0.89
CA THR A 34 25.72 -9.33 -0.98
C THR A 34 25.19 -8.38 -2.04
N LYS A 35 24.90 -8.89 -3.24
CA LYS A 35 24.30 -8.08 -4.32
C LYS A 35 22.86 -7.64 -4.00
N LEU A 36 22.11 -8.46 -3.25
CA LEU A 36 20.77 -8.09 -2.79
C LEU A 36 20.78 -6.93 -1.78
N GLN A 37 21.81 -6.85 -0.92
CA GLN A 37 21.97 -5.79 0.07
C GLN A 37 22.38 -4.44 -0.56
N GLN A 38 23.11 -4.46 -1.68
CA GLN A 38 23.50 -3.25 -2.41
C GLN A 38 22.32 -2.52 -3.07
N LEU A 39 21.17 -3.18 -3.24
CA LEU A 39 20.00 -2.55 -3.82
C LEU A 39 19.39 -1.50 -2.88
N PRO A 40 18.73 -0.44 -3.42
CA PRO A 40 18.11 0.59 -2.60
C PRO A 40 17.15 0.00 -1.56
N ALA A 41 17.30 0.36 -0.28
CA ALA A 41 16.50 -0.25 0.79
C ALA A 41 14.97 -0.13 0.58
N ASN A 42 14.53 0.99 -0.01
CA ASN A 42 13.13 1.26 -0.33
C ASN A 42 12.56 0.44 -1.51
N SER A 43 13.41 -0.31 -2.22
CA SER A 43 12.97 -1.29 -3.24
C SER A 43 12.41 -2.58 -2.63
N SER A 44 12.58 -2.78 -1.32
CA SER A 44 12.04 -3.95 -0.64
C SER A 44 10.52 -3.84 -0.44
N ARG A 45 9.78 -4.87 -0.87
CA ARG A 45 8.33 -4.99 -0.69
C ARG A 45 7.89 -4.84 0.77
N VAL A 46 8.73 -5.26 1.72
CA VAL A 46 8.45 -5.21 3.17
C VAL A 46 8.27 -3.78 3.68
N ARG A 47 8.86 -2.78 3.01
CA ARG A 47 8.78 -1.38 3.44
C ARG A 47 7.54 -0.64 2.93
N LYS A 48 6.71 -1.26 2.08
CA LYS A 48 5.47 -0.66 1.58
C LYS A 48 4.42 -0.67 2.68
N HIS A 49 3.76 0.46 2.91
CA HIS A 49 2.65 0.53 3.86
C HIS A 49 1.36 0.87 3.14
N ASN A 50 0.30 0.08 3.38
CA ASN A 50 -1.02 0.36 2.84
C ASN A 50 -1.59 1.64 3.46
N ARG A 51 -2.05 2.56 2.62
CA ARG A 51 -2.67 3.83 3.06
C ARG A 51 -3.99 3.98 2.34
N CYS A 52 -4.94 4.64 3.00
CA CYS A 52 -6.19 5.05 2.35
C CYS A 52 -5.87 5.85 1.08
N GLN A 53 -6.42 5.45 -0.06
CA GLN A 53 -6.13 6.07 -1.35
C GLN A 53 -6.58 7.54 -1.41
N LEU A 54 -7.67 7.88 -0.72
CA LEU A 54 -8.21 9.24 -0.70
C LEU A 54 -7.46 10.14 0.31
N THR A 55 -7.38 9.73 1.57
CA THR A 55 -6.87 10.61 2.66
C THR A 55 -5.40 10.38 3.03
N GLY A 56 -4.81 9.25 2.60
CA GLY A 56 -3.47 8.84 2.96
C GLY A 56 -3.31 8.34 4.40
N ARG A 57 -4.42 8.13 5.14
CA ARG A 57 -4.39 7.62 6.52
C ARG A 57 -3.75 6.22 6.56
N PRO A 58 -2.74 5.98 7.41
CA PRO A 58 -2.06 4.68 7.48
C PRO A 58 -2.83 3.64 8.30
N LYS A 59 -3.65 4.06 9.27
CA LYS A 59 -4.36 3.16 10.18
C LYS A 59 -5.79 2.87 9.72
N GLY A 60 -6.29 1.68 10.07
CA GLY A 60 -7.66 1.25 9.81
C GLY A 60 -7.96 1.09 8.32
N TYR A 61 -7.00 0.55 7.56
CA TYR A 61 -7.09 0.30 6.13
C TYR A 61 -7.84 -1.01 5.86
N MET A 62 -8.90 -0.94 5.05
CA MET A 62 -9.64 -2.11 4.57
C MET A 62 -9.08 -2.52 3.20
N ARG A 63 -8.53 -3.73 3.11
CA ARG A 63 -7.84 -4.20 1.88
C ARG A 63 -8.77 -4.38 0.69
N THR A 64 -10.00 -4.84 0.92
CA THR A 64 -11.03 -5.04 -0.11
C THR A 64 -11.44 -3.72 -0.78
N PHE A 65 -11.61 -2.66 0.01
CA PHE A 65 -12.09 -1.36 -0.48
C PHE A 65 -10.97 -0.33 -0.74
N GLY A 66 -9.75 -0.59 -0.28
CA GLY A 66 -8.62 0.34 -0.48
C GLY A 66 -8.69 1.65 0.31
N VAL A 67 -9.62 1.79 1.24
CA VAL A 67 -9.88 3.02 2.00
C VAL A 67 -9.77 2.80 3.51
N SER A 68 -9.78 3.91 4.28
CA SER A 68 -9.81 3.85 5.74
C SER A 68 -11.24 3.65 6.25
N ARG A 69 -11.40 3.08 7.45
CA ARG A 69 -12.71 2.83 8.10
C ARG A 69 -13.68 4.02 8.10
N TYR A 70 -13.18 5.25 8.24
CA TYR A 70 -14.03 6.45 8.24
C TYR A 70 -14.56 6.76 6.84
N VAL A 71 -13.68 6.75 5.85
CA VAL A 71 -14.03 6.98 4.45
C VAL A 71 -14.95 5.89 3.93
N PHE A 72 -14.69 4.62 4.31
CA PHE A 72 -15.57 3.50 4.03
C PHE A 72 -16.99 3.76 4.56
N ARG A 73 -17.11 4.14 5.84
CA ARG A 73 -18.43 4.44 6.44
C ARG A 73 -19.15 5.57 5.70
N MET A 74 -18.46 6.66 5.39
CA MET A 74 -19.06 7.78 4.64
C MET A 74 -19.57 7.32 3.26
N MET A 75 -18.72 6.62 2.49
CA MET A 75 -19.09 6.13 1.15
C MET A 75 -20.22 5.09 1.19
N ALA A 76 -20.25 4.23 2.21
CA ALA A 76 -21.32 3.25 2.40
C ALA A 76 -22.65 3.94 2.75
N LEU A 77 -22.64 4.97 3.60
CA LEU A 77 -23.83 5.76 3.92
C LEU A 77 -24.34 6.56 2.71
N GLU A 78 -23.43 7.03 1.86
CA GLU A 78 -23.75 7.72 0.61
C GLU A 78 -24.17 6.75 -0.53
N GLY A 79 -24.16 5.44 -0.31
CA GLY A 79 -24.51 4.45 -1.33
C GLY A 79 -23.50 4.31 -2.48
N LYS A 80 -22.29 4.85 -2.33
CA LYS A 80 -21.22 4.81 -3.36
C LYS A 80 -20.52 3.45 -3.46
N ILE A 81 -20.74 2.56 -2.49
CA ILE A 81 -20.17 1.22 -2.50
C ILE A 81 -21.27 0.22 -2.83
N PRO A 82 -21.22 -0.44 -4.01
CA PRO A 82 -22.25 -1.38 -4.42
C PRO A 82 -22.28 -2.60 -3.50
N GLY A 83 -23.48 -3.06 -3.15
CA GLY A 83 -23.70 -4.26 -2.35
C GLY A 83 -23.41 -4.13 -0.85
N VAL A 84 -23.08 -2.94 -0.34
CA VAL A 84 -22.89 -2.72 1.10
C VAL A 84 -24.17 -2.18 1.72
N THR A 85 -24.73 -2.95 2.65
CA THR A 85 -25.87 -2.55 3.49
C THR A 85 -25.49 -2.65 4.96
N LYS A 86 -26.27 -2.00 5.84
CA LYS A 86 -26.12 -2.23 7.29
C LYS A 86 -26.64 -3.63 7.59
N ALA A 87 -25.73 -4.51 7.98
CA ALA A 87 -26.07 -5.87 8.34
C ALA A 87 -26.68 -5.92 9.75
N SER A 88 -27.76 -6.69 9.89
CA SER A 88 -28.39 -7.09 11.15
C SER A 88 -28.66 -8.58 11.00
N TRP A 89 -28.08 -9.38 11.90
CA TRP A 89 -28.26 -10.83 11.96
C TRP A 89 -28.52 -11.22 13.41
#